data_AF-A0A924P2M6-F1
#
_entry.id   AF-A0A924P2M6-F1
#
_cell.length_a   1.000
_cell.length_b   1.000
_cell.length_c   1.000
_cell.angle_alpha   90.00
_cell.angle_beta   90.00
_cell.angle_gamma   90.00
#
_symmetry.space_group_name_H-M   'P 1'
#
loop_
_entity.id
_entity.type
_entity.pdbx_description
1 polymer ?
#
loop_
_entity_poly.entity_id
_entity_poly.type
_entity_poly.pdbx_seq_one_letter_code
_entity_poly.pdbx_strand_id
1 'polypeptide(L)'
;MILLTDDIIFPPVEMADAEGLLAVGGNLSAERLLLAYRSGIFPWYNEGEPILWWSPDPRMVLSPAELKVSKSMQTVLNNGKFRFTINR
;
A
#
# COMPACT_ATOMS: atom_id res chain seq x y z
N MET A 1 3.98 -16.73 -8.01
CA MET A 1 2.84 -15.86 -8.36
C MET A 1 1.58 -16.70 -8.49
N ILE A 2 0.52 -16.35 -7.75
CA ILE A 2 -0.75 -17.08 -7.72
C ILE A 2 -1.84 -16.28 -8.44
N LEU A 3 -2.61 -16.92 -9.33
CA LEU A 3 -3.76 -16.29 -9.96
C LEU A 3 -4.96 -16.36 -9.02
N LEU A 4 -5.56 -15.21 -8.68
CA LEU A 4 -6.72 -15.15 -7.81
C LEU A 4 -8.01 -15.45 -8.57
N THR A 5 -8.92 -16.16 -7.91
CA THR A 5 -10.32 -16.36 -8.34
C THR A 5 -11.19 -15.22 -7.81
N ASP A 6 -12.52 -15.33 -7.99
CA ASP A 6 -13.51 -14.43 -7.38
C ASP A 6 -13.61 -14.57 -5.86
N ASP A 7 -13.13 -15.69 -5.29
CA ASP A 7 -13.10 -15.91 -3.85
C ASP A 7 -12.23 -14.85 -3.15
N ILE A 8 -12.73 -14.34 -2.03
CA ILE A 8 -12.05 -13.29 -1.26
C ILE A 8 -11.04 -13.95 -0.32
N ILE A 9 -9.96 -14.47 -0.91
CA ILE A 9 -8.83 -15.10 -0.23
C ILE A 9 -7.51 -14.63 -0.83
N PHE A 10 -6.47 -14.58 -0.01
CA PHE A 10 -5.09 -14.41 -0.46
C PHE A 10 -4.24 -15.59 0.00
N PRO A 11 -3.21 -15.96 -0.77
CA PRO A 11 -2.19 -16.88 -0.28
C PRO A 11 -1.40 -16.26 0.89
N PRO A 12 -0.72 -17.08 1.71
CA PRO A 12 0.19 -16.60 2.74
C PRO A 12 1.28 -15.68 2.16
N VAL A 13 1.61 -14.59 2.85
CA VAL A 13 2.55 -13.56 2.37
C VAL A 13 3.97 -14.08 2.20
N GLU A 14 4.32 -15.15 2.92
CA GLU A 14 5.60 -15.86 2.82
C GLU A 14 5.80 -16.53 1.46
N MET A 15 4.74 -16.64 0.64
CA MET A 15 4.81 -17.13 -0.74
C MET A 15 5.11 -16.03 -1.77
N ALA A 16 5.27 -14.78 -1.34
CA ALA A 16 5.70 -13.69 -2.21
C ALA A 16 7.11 -13.98 -2.75
N ASP A 17 7.40 -13.49 -3.95
CA ASP A 17 8.77 -13.57 -4.48
C ASP A 17 9.72 -12.57 -3.80
N ALA A 18 10.98 -12.53 -4.26
CA ALA A 18 12.01 -11.68 -3.67
C ALA A 18 11.70 -10.16 -3.75
N GLU A 19 10.85 -9.74 -4.70
CA GLU A 19 10.41 -8.35 -4.86
C GLU A 19 9.09 -8.09 -4.10
N GLY A 20 8.48 -9.14 -3.55
CA GLY A 20 7.21 -9.06 -2.83
C GLY A 20 5.98 -9.33 -3.69
N LEU A 21 6.10 -9.74 -4.96
CA LEU A 21 4.93 -10.04 -5.77
C LEU A 21 4.30 -11.36 -5.31
N LEU A 22 3.03 -11.29 -4.89
CA LEU A 22 2.33 -12.40 -4.28
C LEU A 22 1.32 -13.04 -5.24
N ALA A 23 0.42 -12.23 -5.79
CA ALA A 23 -0.71 -12.72 -6.56
C ALA A 23 -1.12 -11.76 -7.70
N VAL A 24 -1.91 -12.27 -8.64
CA VAL A 24 -2.39 -11.54 -9.81
C VAL A 24 -3.89 -11.78 -10.03
N GLY A 25 -4.58 -10.78 -10.57
CA GLY A 25 -6.00 -10.85 -10.91
C GLY A 25 -6.92 -10.57 -9.72
N GLY A 26 -8.13 -11.12 -9.79
CA GLY A 26 -9.22 -10.76 -8.89
C GLY A 26 -9.89 -9.44 -9.28
N ASN A 27 -10.31 -8.67 -8.28
CA ASN A 27 -10.99 -7.39 -8.46
C ASN A 27 -10.63 -6.40 -7.34
N LEU A 28 -11.12 -5.16 -7.42
CA LEU A 28 -10.91 -4.12 -6.39
C LEU A 28 -12.17 -3.90 -5.54
N SER A 29 -12.93 -4.95 -5.21
CA SER A 29 -14.05 -4.82 -4.28
C SER A 29 -13.55 -4.36 -2.90
N ALA A 30 -14.39 -3.61 -2.19
CA ALA A 30 -14.06 -3.12 -0.85
C ALA A 30 -13.68 -4.25 0.11
N GLU A 31 -14.37 -5.39 0.03
CA GLU A 31 -14.12 -6.56 0.87
C GLU A 31 -12.73 -7.16 0.60
N ARG A 32 -12.32 -7.30 -0.66
CA ARG A 32 -10.99 -7.81 -1.02
C ARG A 32 -9.90 -6.84 -0.63
N LEU A 33 -10.09 -5.54 -0.83
CA LEU A 33 -9.15 -4.51 -0.40
C LEU A 33 -8.95 -4.53 1.12
N LEU A 34 -10.04 -4.60 1.89
CA LEU A 34 -9.97 -4.69 3.35
C LEU A 34 -9.23 -5.95 3.81
N LEU A 35 -9.45 -7.10 3.15
CA LEU A 35 -8.69 -8.31 3.43
C LEU A 35 -7.20 -8.12 3.10
N ALA A 36 -6.87 -7.59 1.92
CA ALA A 36 -5.50 -7.37 1.49
C ALA A 36 -4.73 -6.53 2.52
N TYR A 37 -5.24 -5.34 2.86
CA TYR A 37 -4.58 -4.45 3.80
C TYR A 37 -4.42 -5.05 5.21
N ARG A 38 -5.41 -5.83 5.69
CA ARG A 38 -5.31 -6.55 6.97
C ARG A 38 -4.22 -7.62 6.95
N SER A 39 -3.95 -8.21 5.79
CA SER A 39 -2.92 -9.22 5.58
C SER A 39 -1.55 -8.63 5.19
N GLY A 40 -1.38 -7.29 5.17
CA GLY A 40 -0.12 -6.65 4.76
C GLY A 40 0.08 -6.55 3.24
N ILE A 41 -0.95 -6.88 2.46
CA ILE A 41 -0.93 -6.93 1.00
C ILE A 41 -1.52 -5.64 0.43
N PHE A 42 -1.00 -5.14 -0.69
CA PHE A 42 -1.56 -3.98 -1.40
C PHE A 42 -1.55 -4.18 -2.92
N PRO A 43 -2.54 -3.62 -3.65
CA PRO A 43 -2.56 -3.67 -5.10
C PRO A 43 -1.66 -2.56 -5.68
N TRP A 44 -0.84 -2.89 -6.67
CA TRP A 44 -0.04 -1.91 -7.41
C TRP A 44 0.30 -2.43 -8.81
N TYR A 45 -0.16 -1.74 -9.86
CA TYR A 45 -0.07 -2.19 -11.24
C TYR A 45 -0.23 -1.01 -12.20
N ASN A 46 0.22 -1.14 -13.45
CA ASN A 46 0.06 -0.10 -14.47
C ASN A 46 -1.27 -0.23 -15.23
N GLU A 47 -1.67 0.83 -15.94
CA GLU A 47 -2.82 0.77 -16.84
C GLU A 47 -2.60 -0.28 -17.94
N GLY A 48 -3.60 -1.13 -18.16
CA GLY A 48 -3.53 -2.24 -19.13
C GLY A 48 -2.89 -3.52 -18.59
N GLU A 49 -2.26 -3.49 -17.41
CA GLU A 49 -1.79 -4.69 -16.71
C GLU A 49 -2.91 -5.33 -15.87
N PRO A 50 -2.86 -6.65 -15.63
CA PRO A 50 -3.72 -7.25 -14.62
C PRO A 50 -3.38 -6.69 -13.23
N ILE A 51 -4.35 -6.74 -12.31
CA ILE A 51 -4.12 -6.32 -10.91
C ILE A 51 -3.01 -7.19 -10.33
N LEU A 52 -1.95 -6.56 -9.82
CA LEU A 52 -0.86 -7.23 -9.10
C LEU A 52 -0.96 -6.91 -7.60
N TRP A 53 -0.72 -7.91 -6.76
CA TRP A 53 -0.82 -7.81 -5.31
C TRP A 53 0.54 -8.08 -4.67
N TRP A 54 0.98 -7.15 -3.80
CA TRP A 54 2.35 -7.09 -3.28
C TRP A 54 2.40 -7.17 -1.76
N SER A 55 3.44 -7.82 -1.25
CA SER A 55 3.84 -7.87 0.15
C SER A 55 5.37 -8.01 0.26
N PRO A 56 6.13 -6.92 0.03
CA PRO A 56 7.59 -6.93 0.04
C PRO A 56 8.16 -7.14 1.44
N ASP A 57 9.28 -7.84 1.48
CA ASP A 57 10.12 -8.04 2.66
C ASP A 57 11.58 -7.70 2.30
N PRO A 58 12.20 -6.66 2.89
CA PRO A 58 11.71 -5.84 4.00
C PRO A 58 10.62 -4.83 3.58
N ARG A 59 9.68 -4.58 4.50
CA ARG A 59 8.64 -3.56 4.32
C ARG A 59 9.11 -2.19 4.81
N MET A 60 8.96 -1.17 3.97
CA MET A 60 9.18 0.21 4.39
C MET A 60 8.08 0.65 5.37
N VAL A 61 8.49 1.13 6.54
CA VAL A 61 7.64 1.74 7.55
C VAL A 61 8.22 3.09 7.98
N LEU A 62 7.35 4.04 8.30
CA LEU A 62 7.72 5.33 8.88
C LEU A 62 7.08 5.44 10.25
N SER A 63 7.90 5.39 11.31
CA SER A 63 7.44 5.72 12.64
C SER A 63 7.12 7.22 12.70
N PRO A 64 5.89 7.64 13.09
CA PRO A 64 5.54 9.05 13.15
C PRO A 64 6.47 9.87 14.06
N ALA A 65 7.00 9.26 15.13
CA ALA A 65 7.94 9.89 16.05
C ALA A 65 9.33 10.13 15.43
N GLU A 66 9.66 9.42 14.35
CA GLU A 66 10.95 9.49 13.65
C GLU A 66 10.89 10.36 12.39
N LEU A 67 9.74 10.98 12.11
CA LEU A 67 9.57 11.88 10.98
C LEU A 67 10.56 13.05 11.10
N LYS A 68 11.51 13.12 10.17
CA LYS A 68 12.46 14.23 10.07
C LYS A 68 11.88 15.37 9.23
N VAL A 69 11.52 16.47 9.89
CA VAL A 69 11.10 17.70 9.21
C VAL A 69 12.28 18.67 9.15
N SER A 70 12.78 18.94 7.95
CA SER A 70 13.90 19.86 7.75
C SER A 70 13.57 21.28 8.22
N LYS A 71 14.60 22.05 8.61
CA LYS A 71 14.42 23.44 9.07
C LYS A 71 13.71 24.31 8.03
N SER A 72 14.03 24.16 6.74
CA SER A 72 13.37 24.89 5.65
C SER A 72 11.90 24.51 5.52
N MET A 73 11.55 23.23 5.69
CA MET A 73 10.16 22.77 5.68
C MET A 73 9.39 23.32 6.89
N GLN A 74 10.00 23.37 8.08
CA GLN A 74 9.36 23.98 9.26
C GLN A 74 9.01 25.45 9.01
N THR A 75 9.90 26.22 8.37
CA THR A 75 9.59 27.60 7.96
C THR A 75 8.40 27.65 7.00
N VAL A 76 8.34 26.75 6.01
CA VAL A 76 7.23 26.68 5.04
C VAL A 76 5.90 26.41 5.75
N LEU A 77 5.87 25.45 6.68
CA LEU A 77 4.67 25.09 7.45
C LEU A 77 4.21 26.22 8.37
N ASN A 78 5.15 26.92 9.01
CA ASN A 78 4.85 28.01 9.96
C ASN A 78 4.36 29.30 9.28
N ASN A 79 4.59 29.46 7.98
CA ASN A 79 4.19 30.65 7.23
C ASN A 79 2.67 30.75 6.97
N GLY A 80 1.86 29.79 7.41
CA GLY A 80 0.39 29.85 7.32
C GLY A 80 -0.18 29.85 5.90
N LYS A 81 0.64 29.48 4.89
CA LYS A 81 0.25 29.51 3.47
C LYS A 81 -0.68 28.37 3.05
N PHE A 82 -0.79 27.33 3.87
CA PHE A 82 -1.56 26.13 3.57
C PHE A 82 -2.67 25.94 4.59
N ARG A 83 -3.83 25.47 4.13
CA ARG A 83 -4.92 25.00 4.99
C ARG A 83 -5.01 23.49 4.89
N PHE A 84 -4.87 22.82 6.02
CA PHE A 84 -5.03 21.37 6.12
C PHE A 84 -6.47 21.02 6.54
N THR A 85 -7.06 20.03 5.88
CA THR A 85 -8.38 19.46 6.19
C THR A 85 -8.34 17.95 5.93
N ILE A 86 -9.15 17.17 6.63
CA ILE A 86 -9.27 15.71 6.45
C ILE A 86 -10.68 15.42 5.94
N ASN A 87 -10.79 14.65 4.85
CA ASN A 87 -12.06 14.17 4.25
C ASN A 87 -13.11 15.28 4.07
N ARG A 88 -12.67 16.45 3.60
CA ARG A 88 -13.55 17.58 3.29
C ARG A 88 -13.98 17.55 1.83
#